data_AF-A0A3N5MT67-F1
#
_entry.id   AF-A0A3N5MT67-F1
#
_cell.length_a   1.000
_cell.length_b   1.000
_cell.length_c   1.000
_cell.angle_alpha   90.00
_cell.angle_beta   90.00
_cell.angle_gamma   90.00
#
_symmetry.space_group_name_H-M   'P 1'
#
loop_
_entity.id
_entity.type
_entity.pdbx_description
1 polymer ?
#
loop_
_entity_poly.entity_id
_entity_poly.type
_entity_poly.pdbx_seq_one_letter_code
_entity_poly.pdbx_strand_id
1 'polypeptide(L)'
;MQVNYKRYGLYLLRWQASTPILAGVGILLVSMGQLVSAIVANLIGGLIFFWVDQFIFTSQSLAAQWEVKENITCVDCGRTARGYRLVRSGDYDRTGDHEPEFRCEDCSRKKSEKLKENGVKTE
;
A
#
# COMPACT_ATOMS: atom_id res chain seq x y z
N MET A 1 -5.94 12.81 8.04
CA MET A 1 -4.77 12.30 7.27
C MET A 1 -3.53 12.47 8.13
N GLN A 2 -3.05 11.41 8.77
CA GLN A 2 -1.78 11.46 9.50
C GLN A 2 -0.62 11.19 8.51
N VAL A 3 0.15 12.23 8.19
CA VAL A 3 1.30 12.09 7.29
C VAL A 3 2.41 11.38 8.06
N ASN A 4 2.78 10.18 7.61
CA ASN A 4 3.93 9.47 8.18
C ASN A 4 5.21 10.16 7.71
N TYR A 5 5.79 11.01 8.54
CA TYR A 5 6.99 11.81 8.24
C TYR A 5 8.19 10.97 7.79
N LYS A 6 8.32 9.71 8.24
CA LYS A 6 9.38 8.80 7.77
C LYS A 6 9.20 8.43 6.30
N ARG A 7 7.96 8.16 5.87
CA ARG A 7 7.62 7.88 4.46
C ARG A 7 7.76 9.13 3.60
N TYR A 8 7.37 10.28 4.14
CA TYR A 8 7.56 11.56 3.46
C TYR A 8 9.04 11.89 3.26
N GLY A 9 9.88 11.62 4.28
CA GLY A 9 11.34 11.74 4.16
C GLY A 9 11.93 10.82 3.09
N LEU A 10 11.51 9.55 3.03
CA LEU A 10 11.95 8.61 1.99
C LEU A 10 11.51 9.07 0.59
N TYR A 11 10.28 9.58 0.48
CA TYR A 11 9.74 10.15 -0.76
C TYR A 11 10.57 11.36 -1.24
N LEU A 12 10.97 12.25 -0.32
CA LEU A 12 11.83 13.39 -0.63
C LEU A 12 13.25 12.98 -1.03
N LEU A 13 13.84 11.99 -0.36
CA LEU A 13 15.17 11.45 -0.72
C LEU A 13 15.17 10.80 -2.11
N ARG A 14 14.15 9.99 -2.40
CA ARG A 14 13.89 9.41 -3.72
C ARG A 14 13.73 10.51 -4.78
N TRP A 15 13.04 11.60 -4.46
CA TRP A 15 12.89 12.73 -5.37
C TRP A 15 14.24 13.38 -5.71
N GLN A 16 15.12 13.57 -4.72
CA GLN A 16 16.48 14.08 -4.97
C GLN A 16 17.34 13.13 -5.81
N ALA A 17 17.15 11.82 -5.68
CA ALA A 17 17.89 10.81 -6.47
C ALA A 17 17.48 10.79 -7.96
N SER A 18 16.34 11.38 -8.32
CA SER A 18 15.90 11.48 -9.71
C SER A 18 16.69 12.47 -10.56
N THR A 19 17.02 13.62 -9.98
CA THR A 19 17.79 14.67 -10.63
C THR A 19 19.16 14.23 -11.18
N PRO A 20 20.04 13.54 -10.43
CA PRO A 20 21.35 13.11 -10.95
C PRO A 20 21.24 12.04 -12.02
N ILE A 21 20.20 11.19 -11.98
CA ILE A 21 19.99 10.15 -13.00
C ILE A 21 19.56 10.80 -14.32
N LEU A 22 18.60 11.73 -14.28
CA LEU A 22 18.18 12.47 -15.47
C LEU A 22 19.31 13.34 -16.03
N ALA A 23 20.09 14.00 -15.16
CA ALA A 23 21.24 14.79 -15.57
C ALA A 23 22.34 13.93 -16.20
N GLY A 24 22.62 12.75 -15.65
CA GLY A 24 23.61 11.82 -16.18
C GLY A 24 23.28 11.35 -17.59
N VAL A 25 22.02 10.93 -17.83
CA VAL A 25 21.55 10.60 -19.18
C VAL A 25 21.59 11.82 -20.09
N GLY A 26 21.21 12.99 -19.57
CA GLY A 26 21.28 14.27 -20.26
C GLY A 26 22.66 14.60 -20.84
N ILE A 27 23.70 14.45 -20.01
CA ILE A 27 25.10 14.71 -20.36
C ILE A 27 25.63 13.67 -21.35
N LEU A 28 25.31 12.38 -21.15
CA LEU A 28 25.77 11.30 -22.03
C LEU A 28 25.16 11.39 -23.43
N LEU A 29 23.93 11.88 -23.55
CA LEU A 29 23.22 12.04 -24.83
C LEU A 29 23.19 13.48 -25.35
N VAL A 30 24.07 14.36 -24.85
CA VAL A 30 24.10 15.78 -25.25
C VAL A 30 24.28 15.98 -26.76
N SER A 31 24.97 15.05 -27.42
CA SER A 31 25.22 15.06 -28.87
C SER A 31 24.03 14.66 -29.73
N MET A 32 22.99 14.03 -29.15
CA MET A 32 21.78 13.58 -29.88
C MET A 32 20.66 14.63 -29.92
N GLY A 33 20.89 15.80 -29.31
CA GLY A 33 19.92 16.88 -29.24
C GLY A 33 19.07 16.83 -27.97
N GLN A 34 18.73 18.02 -27.47
CA GLN A 34 18.12 18.21 -26.15
C GLN A 34 16.78 17.48 -25.99
N LEU A 35 15.98 17.42 -27.06
CA LEU A 35 14.67 16.76 -27.06
C LEU A 35 14.78 15.23 -26.99
N VAL A 36 15.69 14.64 -27.78
CA VAL A 36 15.93 13.19 -27.77
C VAL A 36 16.53 12.76 -26.44
N SER A 37 17.50 13.52 -25.94
CA SER A 37 18.13 13.28 -24.64
C SER A 37 17.11 13.33 -23.49
N ALA A 38 16.19 14.30 -23.50
CA ALA A 38 15.12 14.38 -22.50
C ALA A 38 14.14 13.20 -22.58
N ILE A 39 13.73 12.77 -23.78
CA ILE A 39 12.83 11.61 -23.96
C ILE A 39 13.48 10.34 -23.40
N VAL A 40 14.76 10.10 -23.74
CA VAL A 40 15.49 8.93 -23.27
C VAL A 40 15.75 8.98 -21.77
N ALA A 41 16.09 10.14 -21.21
CA ALA A 41 16.27 10.33 -19.78
C ALA A 41 14.99 10.03 -18.99
N ASN A 42 13.82 10.46 -19.49
CA ASN A 42 12.54 10.14 -18.87
C ASN A 42 12.19 8.66 -18.98
N LEU A 43 12.49 8.01 -20.10
CA LEU A 43 12.23 6.58 -20.29
C LEU A 43 13.09 5.72 -19.35
N ILE A 44 14.40 5.99 -19.30
CA ILE A 44 15.35 5.29 -18.42
C ILE A 44 15.01 5.57 -16.96
N GLY A 45 14.75 6.83 -16.62
CA GLY A 45 14.31 7.23 -15.29
C GLY A 45 13.05 6.48 -14.88
N GLY A 46 12.02 6.44 -15.73
CA GLY A 46 10.78 5.72 -15.47
C GLY A 46 10.98 4.23 -15.23
N LEU A 47 11.84 3.58 -16.03
CA LEU A 47 12.15 2.15 -15.87
C LEU A 47 12.87 1.86 -14.55
N ILE A 48 13.81 2.71 -14.13
CA ILE A 48 14.54 2.52 -12.86
C ILE A 48 13.64 2.88 -11.66
N PHE A 49 12.97 4.03 -11.71
CA PHE A 49 12.12 4.49 -10.60
C PHE A 49 10.92 3.60 -10.36
N PHE A 50 10.36 2.95 -11.39
CA PHE A 50 9.28 1.99 -11.21
C PHE A 50 9.65 0.91 -10.19
N TRP A 51 10.85 0.32 -10.29
CA TRP A 51 11.30 -0.72 -9.37
C TRP A 51 11.66 -0.17 -7.98
N VAL A 52 12.24 1.03 -7.90
CA VAL A 52 12.60 1.69 -6.64
C VAL A 52 11.35 2.09 -5.86
N ASP A 53 10.37 2.69 -6.54
CA ASP A 53 9.08 3.07 -5.97
C ASP A 53 8.33 1.80 -5.56
N GLN A 54 8.32 0.76 -6.40
CA GLN A 54 7.78 -0.54 -6.01
C GLN A 54 8.49 -1.04 -4.75
N PHE A 55 9.81 -1.04 -4.65
CA PHE A 55 10.52 -1.51 -3.45
C PHE A 55 10.18 -0.70 -2.17
N ILE A 56 10.10 0.63 -2.28
CA ILE A 56 9.78 1.53 -1.16
C ILE A 56 8.31 1.37 -0.71
N PHE A 57 7.39 1.17 -1.65
CA PHE A 57 5.94 1.11 -1.40
C PHE A 57 5.37 -0.31 -1.33
N THR A 58 6.15 -1.35 -1.67
CA THR A 58 5.80 -2.78 -1.52
C THR A 58 5.76 -3.22 -0.06
N SER A 59 6.20 -2.38 0.88
CA SER A 59 5.80 -2.46 2.29
C SER A 59 4.33 -2.06 2.48
N GLN A 60 3.42 -2.84 1.88
CA GLN A 60 1.99 -2.93 2.14
C GLN A 60 1.18 -1.65 1.85
N SER A 61 0.20 -1.66 0.95
CA SER A 61 -1.12 -2.25 1.18
C SER A 61 -1.68 -2.05 2.60
N LEU A 62 -1.25 -1.01 3.31
CA LEU A 62 -1.75 -0.62 4.63
C LEU A 62 -3.17 -0.03 4.58
N ALA A 63 -3.82 0.00 3.41
CA ALA A 63 -5.25 0.16 3.39
C ALA A 63 -5.82 -1.17 3.89
N ALA A 64 -6.41 -1.17 5.08
CA ALA A 64 -7.15 -2.30 5.61
C ALA A 64 -8.08 -2.85 4.52
N GLN A 65 -7.80 -4.06 4.02
CA GLN A 65 -8.64 -4.69 3.02
C GLN A 65 -9.82 -5.34 3.73
N TRP A 66 -10.98 -4.74 3.56
CA TRP A 66 -12.24 -5.23 4.10
C TRP A 66 -13.04 -5.92 3.00
N GLU A 67 -13.37 -7.18 3.22
CA GLU A 67 -14.40 -7.89 2.47
C GLU A 67 -15.75 -7.66 3.15
N VAL A 68 -16.73 -7.20 2.37
CA VAL A 68 -18.11 -7.01 2.84
C VAL A 68 -19.03 -7.92 2.03
N LYS A 69 -19.85 -8.74 2.71
CA LYS A 69 -20.86 -9.61 2.09
C LYS A 69 -22.22 -9.39 2.75
N GLU A 70 -23.28 -9.47 1.95
CA GLU A 70 -24.66 -9.39 2.43
C GLU A 70 -25.18 -10.77 2.85
N ASN A 71 -26.18 -10.80 3.73
CA ASN A 71 -26.88 -12.02 4.17
C ASN A 71 -25.97 -13.14 4.73
N ILE A 72 -24.93 -12.78 5.48
CA ILE A 72 -24.09 -13.79 6.15
C ILE A 72 -24.54 -14.01 7.58
N THR A 73 -24.32 -15.23 8.09
CA THR A 73 -24.52 -15.58 9.49
C THR A 73 -23.27 -15.21 10.26
N CYS A 74 -23.38 -14.28 11.20
CA CYS A 74 -22.25 -13.90 12.04
C CYS A 74 -21.78 -15.08 12.90
N VAL A 75 -20.47 -15.39 12.88
CA VAL A 75 -19.88 -16.48 13.67
C VAL A 75 -20.01 -16.28 15.18
N ASP A 76 -20.04 -15.04 15.66
CA ASP A 76 -20.07 -14.75 17.10
C ASP A 76 -21.49 -14.65 17.67
N CYS A 77 -22.46 -14.16 16.89
CA CYS A 77 -23.81 -13.86 17.38
C CYS A 77 -24.95 -14.56 16.63
N GLY A 78 -24.64 -15.32 15.58
CA GLY A 78 -25.61 -16.13 14.82
C GLY A 78 -26.65 -15.34 14.02
N ARG A 79 -26.64 -14.00 14.02
CA ARG A 79 -27.59 -13.20 13.26
C ARG A 79 -27.22 -13.12 11.79
N THR A 80 -28.23 -13.13 10.92
CA THR A 80 -28.10 -12.81 9.51
C THR A 80 -27.98 -11.30 9.34
N ALA A 81 -26.82 -10.84 8.90
CA ALA A 81 -26.53 -9.42 8.73
C ALA A 81 -25.52 -9.21 7.60
N ARG A 82 -25.23 -7.93 7.30
CA ARG A 82 -24.05 -7.57 6.53
C ARG A 82 -22.80 -7.96 7.31
N GLY A 83 -21.96 -8.79 6.70
CA GLY A 83 -20.75 -9.29 7.28
C GLY A 83 -19.52 -8.54 6.81
N TYR A 84 -18.63 -8.30 7.75
CA TYR A 84 -17.37 -7.63 7.56
C TYR A 84 -16.25 -8.61 7.91
N ARG A 85 -15.25 -8.68 7.04
CA ARG A 85 -14.04 -9.47 7.26
C ARG A 85 -12.82 -8.61 6.95
N LEU A 86 -11.93 -8.49 7.93
CA LEU A 86 -10.61 -7.90 7.72
C LEU A 86 -9.69 -8.96 7.10
N VAL A 87 -9.36 -8.79 5.83
CA VAL A 87 -8.51 -9.71 5.08
C VAL A 87 -7.04 -9.39 5.34
N ARG A 88 -6.68 -8.10 5.32
CA ARG A 88 -5.30 -7.66 5.48
C ARG A 88 -5.23 -6.29 6.13
N SER A 89 -4.34 -6.12 7.11
CA SER A 89 -4.09 -4.83 7.75
C SER A 89 -2.73 -4.81 8.46
N GLY A 90 -1.79 -4.00 7.97
CA GLY A 90 -0.45 -3.90 8.56
C GLY A 90 0.25 -5.27 8.65
N ASP A 91 0.52 -5.73 9.87
CA ASP A 91 1.17 -7.02 10.14
C ASP A 91 0.18 -8.21 10.21
N TYR A 92 -1.11 -7.98 9.93
CA TYR A 92 -2.17 -8.97 9.93
C TYR A 92 -2.54 -9.37 8.49
N ASP A 93 -2.27 -10.62 8.12
CA ASP A 93 -2.62 -11.18 6.80
C ASP A 93 -3.42 -12.48 6.98
N ARG A 94 -4.66 -12.47 6.51
CA ARG A 94 -5.62 -13.58 6.53
C ARG A 94 -6.09 -13.94 5.11
N THR A 95 -5.33 -13.54 4.09
CA THR A 95 -5.64 -13.79 2.67
C THR A 95 -5.75 -15.29 2.36
N GLY A 96 -5.04 -16.14 3.12
CA GLY A 96 -5.03 -17.60 2.96
C GLY A 96 -5.97 -18.40 3.86
N ASP A 97 -6.88 -17.76 4.61
CA ASP A 97 -7.78 -18.51 5.51
C ASP A 97 -8.77 -19.37 4.71
N HIS A 98 -8.67 -20.70 4.90
CA HIS A 98 -9.50 -21.73 4.25
C HIS A 98 -10.99 -21.66 4.66
N GLU A 99 -11.31 -21.04 5.81
CA GLU A 99 -12.67 -20.81 6.29
C GLU A 99 -12.89 -19.30 6.57
N PRO A 100 -13.55 -18.57 5.66
CA PRO A 100 -13.72 -17.13 5.80
C PRO A 100 -14.78 -16.79 6.87
N GLU A 101 -14.31 -16.35 8.04
CA GLU A 101 -15.16 -15.91 9.15
C GLU A 101 -15.70 -14.49 8.95
N PHE A 102 -16.99 -14.36 8.64
CA PHE A 102 -17.67 -13.06 8.56
C PHE A 102 -18.37 -12.71 9.89
N ARG A 103 -18.22 -11.45 10.32
CA ARG A 103 -18.85 -10.94 11.55
C ARG A 103 -19.79 -9.79 11.22
N CYS A 104 -20.89 -9.67 11.96
CA CYS A 104 -21.75 -8.49 11.86
C CYS A 104 -20.98 -7.23 12.30
N GLU A 105 -21.51 -6.05 11.99
CA GLU A 105 -20.88 -4.75 12.28
C GLU A 105 -20.45 -4.61 13.76
N ASP A 106 -21.32 -4.95 14.71
CA ASP A 106 -21.02 -4.84 16.14
C ASP A 106 -19.92 -5.81 16.61
N CYS A 107 -19.95 -7.06 16.14
CA CYS A 107 -18.94 -8.07 16.49
C CYS A 107 -17.60 -7.77 15.81
N SER A 108 -17.63 -7.25 14.58
CA SER A 108 -16.45 -6.80 13.85
C SER A 108 -15.78 -5.63 14.58
N ARG A 109 -16.55 -4.62 15.00
CA ARG A 109 -16.02 -3.47 15.76
C ARG A 109 -15.31 -3.89 17.05
N LYS A 110 -15.95 -4.75 17.85
CA LYS A 110 -15.35 -5.30 19.09
C LYS A 110 -14.06 -6.07 18.83
N LYS A 111 -13.99 -6.85 17.73
CA LYS A 111 -12.78 -7.57 17.34
C LYS A 111 -11.67 -6.61 16.91
N SER A 112 -12.00 -5.58 16.14
CA SER A 112 -11.04 -4.55 15.72
C SER A 112 -10.46 -3.79 16.91
N GLU A 113 -11.27 -3.45 17.91
CA GLU A 113 -10.80 -2.82 19.16
C GLU A 113 -9.80 -3.72 19.91
N LYS A 114 -10.11 -5.02 20.08
CA LYS A 114 -9.17 -5.99 20.67
C LYS A 114 -7.89 -6.16 19.85
N LEU A 115 -7.98 -6.10 18.52
CA LEU A 115 -6.81 -6.19 17.65
C LEU A 115 -5.92 -4.94 17.80
N LYS A 116 -6.52 -3.75 17.94
CA LYS A 116 -5.80 -2.51 18.26
C LYS A 116 -5.07 -2.60 19.61
N GLU A 117 -5.72 -3.14 20.64
CA GLU A 117 -5.09 -3.37 21.96
C GLU A 117 -3.88 -4.33 21.86
N ASN A 118 -3.94 -5.32 20.97
CA ASN A 118 -2.83 -6.24 20.69
C ASN A 118 -1.77 -5.68 19.73
N GLY A 119 -1.83 -4.39 19.39
CA GLY A 119 -0.83 -3.73 18.53
C GLY A 119 -1.04 -3.90 17.02
N VAL A 120 -2.13 -4.51 16.58
CA VAL A 120 -2.47 -4.62 15.15
C VAL A 120 -3.03 -3.29 14.68
N LYS A 121 -2.39 -2.70 13.66
CA LYS A 121 -2.88 -1.49 13.01
C LYS A 121 -4.06 -1.86 12.11
N THR A 122 -5.27 -1.47 12.50
CA THR A 122 -6.52 -1.73 11.75
C THR A 122 -7.02 -0.51 10.98
N GLU A 123 -6.15 0.47 10.67
CA GLU A 123 -6.47 1.76 10.02
C GLU A 123 -5.54 2.03 8.84
#